data_AF-A0AAD6NZK3-F1
#
_entry.id   AF-A0AAD6NZK3-F1
#
_cell.length_a   1.000
_cell.length_b   1.000
_cell.length_c   1.000
_cell.angle_alpha   90.00
_cell.angle_beta   90.00
_cell.angle_gamma   90.00
#
_symmetry.space_group_name_H-M   'P 1'
#
loop_
_entity.id
_entity.type
_entity.pdbx_description
1 polymer ?
#
loop_
_entity_poly.entity_id
_entity_poly.type
_entity_poly.pdbx_seq_one_letter_code
_entity_poly.pdbx_strand_id
1 'polypeptide(L)'
;MLRLAADNRKSIAVSFYEVDHDHNVKDLLDPNRQQVYVLKDAHGKTQLKGLSQVLVTSMSQFHNFYGGGTNSFGCFYQQLNFVDLEGY
;
A
#
# COMPACT_ATOMS: atom_id res chain seq x y z
N MET A 1 -0.41 -14.06 8.72
CA MET A 1 -1.30 -13.15 7.97
C MET A 1 -1.64 -13.72 6.59
N LEU A 2 -0.67 -13.92 5.68
CA LEU A 2 -0.93 -14.51 4.34
C LEU A 2 -1.53 -15.92 4.39
N ARG A 3 -0.98 -16.82 5.22
CA ARG A 3 -1.56 -18.17 5.42
C ARG A 3 -2.99 -18.10 5.95
N LEU A 4 -3.23 -17.27 6.97
CA LEU A 4 -4.56 -17.08 7.53
C LEU A 4 -5.56 -16.56 6.49
N ALA A 5 -5.15 -15.65 5.61
CA ALA A 5 -6.00 -15.20 4.52
C ALA A 5 -6.30 -16.34 3.53
N ALA A 6 -5.28 -17.09 3.11
CA ALA A 6 -5.46 -18.24 2.22
C ALA A 6 -6.39 -19.31 2.81
N ASP A 7 -6.23 -19.63 4.10
CA ASP A 7 -7.08 -20.61 4.82
C ASP A 7 -8.54 -20.15 4.86
N ASN A 8 -8.77 -18.83 4.90
CA ASN A 8 -10.11 -18.23 4.86
C ASN A 8 -10.57 -17.85 3.44
N ARG A 9 -9.87 -18.29 2.38
CA ARG A 9 -10.12 -17.91 0.97
C ARG A 9 -10.15 -16.40 0.71
N LYS A 10 -9.46 -15.65 1.56
CA LYS A 10 -9.29 -14.20 1.46
C LYS A 10 -8.01 -13.87 0.71
N SER A 11 -8.01 -12.69 0.09
CA SER A 11 -6.88 -12.16 -0.66
C SER A 11 -6.36 -10.89 0.00
N ILE A 12 -5.05 -10.78 0.15
CA ILE A 12 -4.41 -9.60 0.72
C ILE A 12 -3.78 -8.80 -0.43
N ALA A 13 -4.25 -7.57 -0.60
CA ALA A 13 -3.59 -6.59 -1.44
C ALA A 13 -2.78 -5.61 -0.57
N VAL A 14 -1.67 -5.14 -1.10
CA VAL A 14 -0.84 -4.11 -0.46
C VAL A 14 -0.70 -2.91 -1.36
N SER A 15 -0.74 -1.73 -0.74
CA SER A 15 -0.33 -0.47 -1.36
C SER A 15 0.95 0.02 -0.69
N PHE A 16 1.87 0.56 -1.51
CA PHE A 16 3.14 1.11 -1.04
C PHE A 16 3.27 2.54 -1.53
N TYR A 17 3.49 3.47 -0.59
CA TYR A 17 3.52 4.90 -0.86
C TYR A 17 4.46 5.62 0.08
N GLU A 18 4.90 6.80 -0.35
CA GLU A 18 5.60 7.78 0.47
C GLU A 18 4.72 9.02 0.68
N VAL A 19 4.83 9.62 1.86
CA VAL A 19 4.22 10.91 2.18
C VAL A 19 5.35 11.92 2.38
N ASP A 20 5.33 13.01 1.62
CA ASP A 20 6.29 14.10 1.76
C ASP A 20 5.90 15.11 2.86
N HIS A 21 6.73 16.11 3.08
CA HIS A 21 6.49 17.15 4.10
C HIS A 21 5.27 18.04 3.77
N ASP A 22 4.89 18.13 2.51
CA ASP A 22 3.74 18.89 2.04
C ASP A 22 2.45 18.04 2.01
N HIS A 23 2.48 16.86 2.65
CA HIS A 23 1.38 15.89 2.70
C HIS A 23 0.96 15.35 1.33
N ASN A 24 1.81 15.44 0.31
CA ASN A 24 1.57 14.76 -0.95
C ASN A 24 1.88 13.29 -0.78
N VAL A 25 0.99 12.47 -1.32
CA VAL A 25 1.15 11.02 -1.33
C VAL A 25 1.61 10.60 -2.72
N LYS A 26 2.76 9.93 -2.78
CA LYS A 26 3.29 9.39 -4.02
C LYS A 26 3.23 7.88 -3.99
N ASP A 27 2.61 7.34 -5.01
CA ASP A 27 2.51 5.90 -5.22
C ASP A 27 3.89 5.35 -5.64
N LEU A 28 4.43 4.46 -4.82
CA LEU A 28 5.73 3.82 -5.09
C LEU A 28 5.60 2.60 -6.00
N LEU A 29 4.39 2.07 -6.18
CA LEU A 29 4.11 0.94 -7.07
C LEU A 29 3.86 1.41 -8.50
N ASP A 30 3.30 2.61 -8.67
CA ASP A 30 3.12 3.26 -9.97
C ASP A 30 3.60 4.72 -9.93
N PRO A 31 4.87 4.98 -10.26
CA PRO A 31 5.45 6.32 -10.20
C PRO A 31 4.87 7.30 -11.24
N ASN A 32 4.11 6.82 -12.24
CA ASN A 32 3.44 7.69 -13.21
C ASN A 32 2.06 8.16 -12.71
N ARG A 33 1.61 7.67 -11.55
CA ARG A 33 0.29 7.97 -11.02
C ARG A 33 0.27 9.33 -10.32
N GLN A 34 -0.48 10.27 -10.89
CA GLN A 34 -0.45 11.68 -10.47
C GLN A 34 -1.43 12.07 -9.36
N GLN A 35 -2.45 11.27 -9.04
CA GLN A 35 -3.48 11.66 -8.07
C GLN A 35 -3.81 10.55 -7.07
N VAL A 36 -3.16 10.65 -5.91
CA VAL A 36 -3.58 9.96 -4.68
C VAL A 36 -4.33 10.97 -3.81
N TYR A 37 -5.56 10.65 -3.44
CA TYR A 37 -6.40 11.50 -2.61
C TYR A 37 -6.37 11.04 -1.17
N VAL A 38 -6.12 11.98 -0.26
CA VAL A 38 -6.24 11.77 1.18
C VAL A 38 -7.64 12.17 1.61
N LEU A 39 -8.47 11.19 1.92
CA LEU A 39 -9.83 11.39 2.43
C LEU A 39 -9.83 11.14 3.93
N LYS A 40 -10.66 11.86 4.67
CA LYS A 40 -11.01 11.50 6.05
C LYS A 40 -12.38 10.85 6.01
N ASP A 41 -12.50 9.67 6.59
CA ASP A 41 -13.81 9.06 6.76
C ASP A 41 -14.58 9.69 7.93
N ALA A 42 -15.86 9.32 8.03
CA ALA A 42 -16.77 9.82 9.07
C ALA A 42 -16.31 9.50 10.50
N HIS A 43 -15.36 8.59 10.67
CA HIS A 43 -14.78 8.20 11.96
C HIS A 43 -13.40 8.84 12.20
N GLY A 44 -12.96 9.75 11.31
CA GLY A 44 -11.68 10.44 11.42
C GLY A 44 -10.48 9.59 11.00
N LYS A 45 -10.69 8.40 10.42
CA LYS A 45 -9.62 7.58 9.88
C LYS A 45 -9.27 8.08 8.48
N THR A 46 -7.99 8.25 8.24
CA THR A 46 -7.46 8.63 6.93
C THR A 46 -7.62 7.46 5.96
N GLN A 47 -8.32 7.69 4.85
CA GLN A 47 -8.44 6.76 3.73
C GLN A 47 -7.71 7.34 2.52
N LEU A 48 -6.80 6.55 1.96
CA LEU A 48 -6.10 6.92 0.73
C LEU A 48 -6.82 6.29 -0.45
N LYS A 49 -7.22 7.12 -1.42
CA LYS A 49 -7.88 6.68 -2.65
C LYS A 49 -6.98 6.94 -3.84
N GLY A 50 -6.94 6.01 -4.79
CA GLY A 50 -6.06 6.13 -5.95
C GLY A 50 -4.63 5.66 -5.68
N LEU A 51 -4.41 4.82 -4.66
CA LEU A 51 -3.19 4.03 -4.56
C LEU A 51 -3.28 2.77 -5.41
N SER A 52 -2.17 2.39 -6.03
CA SER A 52 -2.02 1.10 -6.68
C SER A 52 -1.97 0.02 -5.64
N GLN A 53 -2.49 -1.14 -6.00
CA GLN A 53 -2.60 -2.29 -5.13
C GLN A 53 -2.01 -3.48 -5.85
N VAL A 54 -1.14 -4.21 -5.16
CA VAL A 54 -0.61 -5.47 -5.67
C VAL A 54 -1.07 -6.61 -4.79
N LEU A 55 -1.59 -7.65 -5.41
CA LEU A 55 -1.95 -8.87 -4.71
C LEU A 55 -0.68 -9.57 -4.23
N VAL A 56 -0.64 -9.88 -2.93
CA VAL A 56 0.46 -10.62 -2.32
C VAL A 56 0.00 -12.06 -2.12
N THR A 57 0.61 -12.96 -2.89
CA THR A 57 0.35 -14.41 -2.84
C THR A 57 1.42 -15.16 -2.06
N SER A 58 2.59 -14.55 -1.85
CA SER A 58 3.69 -15.15 -1.09
C SER A 58 4.57 -14.11 -0.41
N MET A 59 5.28 -14.54 0.64
CA MET A 59 6.23 -13.68 1.36
C MET A 59 7.40 -13.25 0.46
N SER A 60 7.83 -14.11 -0.45
CA SER A 60 8.89 -13.78 -1.42
C SER A 60 8.48 -12.64 -2.35
N GLN A 61 7.22 -12.64 -2.80
CA GLN A 61 6.66 -11.56 -3.62
C GLN A 61 6.63 -10.23 -2.83
N PHE A 62 6.25 -10.30 -1.55
CA PHE A 62 6.30 -9.14 -0.64
C PHE A 62 7.74 -8.61 -0.46
N HIS A 63 8.71 -9.49 -0.24
CA HIS A 63 10.12 -9.10 -0.12
C HIS A 63 10.66 -8.43 -1.39
N ASN A 64 10.23 -8.85 -2.58
CA ASN A 64 10.61 -8.20 -3.83
C ASN A 64 10.06 -6.77 -3.93
N PHE A 65 8.81 -6.54 -3.51
CA PHE A 65 8.24 -5.18 -3.50
C PHE A 65 8.90 -4.28 -2.47
N TYR A 66 9.14 -4.80 -1.27
CA TYR A 66 9.76 -4.04 -0.18
C TYR A 66 11.23 -3.76 -0.43
N GLY A 67 12.00 -4.77 -0.89
CA GLY A 67 13.43 -4.68 -1.13
C GLY A 67 13.80 -3.91 -2.41
N GLY A 68 12.89 -3.79 -3.38
CA GLY A 68 13.10 -2.95 -4.56
C GLY A 68 12.92 -1.45 -4.31
N GLY A 69 12.20 -1.07 -3.24
CA GLY A 69 11.90 0.32 -2.87
C GLY A 69 12.98 1.03 -2.05
N THR A 70 14.06 0.35 -1.66
CA THR A 70 15.04 0.86 -0.66
C THR A 70 16.05 1.87 -1.21
N ASN A 71 15.87 2.42 -2.41
CA ASN A 71 16.81 3.39 -2.97
C ASN A 71 16.50 4.86 -2.62
N SER A 72 15.42 5.15 -1.88
CA SER A 72 15.13 6.49 -1.37
C SER A 72 15.88 6.74 -0.05
N PHE A 73 17.16 7.07 -0.14
CA PHE A 73 18.00 7.58 0.95
C PHE A 73 17.61 9.02 1.36
N GLY A 74 16.37 9.21 1.79
CA GLY A 74 15.89 10.49 2.31
C GLY A 74 14.88 10.24 3.43
N CYS A 75 14.90 11.09 4.44
CA CYS A 75 14.01 11.00 5.61
C CYS A 75 12.53 11.17 5.19
N PHE A 76 11.91 10.10 4.72
CA PHE A 76 10.51 10.03 4.32
C PHE A 76 9.80 8.88 5.03
N TYR A 77 8.56 9.10 5.47
CA TYR A 77 7.75 8.07 6.11
C TYR A 77 7.23 7.09 5.05
N GLN A 78 7.87 5.93 4.93
CA GLN A 78 7.39 4.82 4.11
C GLN A 78 6.29 4.09 4.87
N GLN A 79 5.13 3.90 4.24
CA GLN A 79 3.98 3.32 4.93
C GLN A 79 3.34 2.21 4.07
N LEU A 80 3.03 1.09 4.73
CA LEU A 80 2.41 -0.09 4.12
C LEU A 80 0.95 -0.17 4.58
N ASN A 81 0.04 -0.21 3.61
CA ASN A 81 -1.37 -0.43 3.89
C ASN A 81 -1.79 -1.82 3.38
N PHE A 82 -2.40 -2.62 4.26
CA PHE A 82 -3.03 -3.89 3.91
C PHE A 82 -4.51 -3.66 3.65
N VAL A 83 -5.00 -4.13 2.50
CA VAL A 83 -6.41 -4.13 2.14
C VAL A 83 -6.88 -5.58 2.06
N ASP A 84 -7.85 -5.95 2.90
CA ASP A 84 -8.55 -7.22 2.80
C ASP A 84 -9.52 -7.12 1.61
N LEU A 85 -9.30 -7.93 0.58
CA LEU A 85 -10.23 -8.08 -0.51
C LEU A 85 -11.29 -9.10 -0.07
N GLU A 86 -12.24 -8.67 0.76
CA GLU A 86 -13.46 -9.44 0.96
C GLU A 86 -14.29 -9.42 -0.34
N GLY A 87 -14.89 -10.56 -0.65
CA GLY A 87 -15.39 -10.94 -1.98
C GLY A 87 -16.21 -9.89 -2.73
N TYR A 88 -15.86 -9.74 -4.01
CA TYR A 88 -16.83 -9.42 -5.06
C TYR A 88 -17.61 -10.68 -5.44
#